data_AF-A0A7J2INH2-F1
#
_entry.id   AF-A0A7J2INH2-F1
#
_cell.length_a   1.000
_cell.length_b   1.000
_cell.length_c   1.000
_cell.angle_alpha   90.00
_cell.angle_beta   90.00
_cell.angle_gamma   90.00
#
_symmetry.space_group_name_H-M   'P 1'
#
loop_
_entity.id
_entity.type
_entity.pdbx_description
1 polymer ?
#
loop_
_entity_poly.entity_id
_entity_poly.type
_entity_poly.pdbx_seq_one_letter_code
_entity_poly.pdbx_strand_id
1 'polypeptide(L)'
;MIKLRQQAVNLKEKMINEADEENANILLSVENIAEAIINELKMWIALKEDKVNEAWDYLVDAQSAIRTALQAHEIALKLNGEGYANKLHLIEKLIFPPQIFFSPGFVIEEAKCSICGKNYEECEHIVGKAYMGKMCYRIITKCKLKEISVVASPGNKKARALTFTDGNITRDYMTWRIIKDEEKGKN
;
A
#
# COMPACT_ATOMS: atom_id res chain seq x y z
N MET A 1 11.38 14.80 -5.41
CA MET A 1 10.14 14.00 -5.43
C MET A 1 9.04 14.54 -4.53
N ILE A 2 9.28 14.83 -3.24
CA ILE A 2 8.25 15.38 -2.34
C ILE A 2 7.57 16.64 -2.92
N LYS A 3 8.36 17.61 -3.38
CA LYS A 3 7.84 18.82 -4.04
C LYS A 3 6.99 18.51 -5.28
N LEU A 4 7.43 17.55 -6.11
CA LEU A 4 6.70 17.13 -7.31
C LEU A 4 5.35 16.51 -6.94
N ARG A 5 5.32 15.62 -5.95
CA ARG A 5 4.07 15.04 -5.44
C ARG A 5 3.11 16.13 -4.98
N GLN A 6 3.59 17.10 -4.19
CA GLN A 6 2.74 18.20 -3.72
C GLN A 6 2.19 19.05 -4.87
N GLN A 7 2.99 19.29 -5.91
CA GLN A 7 2.54 20.00 -7.11
C GLN A 7 1.45 19.22 -7.84
N ALA A 8 1.62 17.90 -8.01
CA ALA A 8 0.62 17.03 -8.61
C ALA A 8 -0.70 17.04 -7.83
N VAL A 9 -0.64 16.91 -6.50
CA VAL A 9 -1.82 17.00 -5.60
C VAL A 9 -2.54 18.34 -5.79
N ASN A 10 -1.80 19.45 -5.73
CA ASN A 10 -2.39 20.79 -5.84
C ASN A 10 -3.04 21.01 -7.21
N LEU A 11 -2.42 20.53 -8.30
CA LEU A 11 -2.99 20.65 -9.63
C LEU A 11 -4.19 19.72 -9.79
N LYS A 12 -4.15 18.51 -9.21
CA LYS A 12 -5.28 17.56 -9.22
C LYS A 12 -6.53 18.17 -8.63
N GLU A 13 -6.40 18.82 -7.48
CA GLU A 13 -7.53 19.52 -6.83
C GLU A 13 -8.10 20.64 -7.72
N LYS A 14 -7.26 21.34 -8.50
CA LYS A 14 -7.75 22.31 -9.50
C LYS A 14 -8.57 21.64 -10.59
N MET A 15 -8.08 20.54 -11.15
CA MET A 15 -8.80 19.80 -12.20
C MET A 15 -10.13 19.23 -11.67
N ILE A 16 -10.17 18.76 -10.42
CA ILE A 16 -11.40 18.33 -9.76
C ILE A 16 -12.42 19.48 -9.67
N ASN A 17 -11.97 20.67 -9.25
CA ASN A 17 -12.84 21.85 -9.15
C ASN A 17 -13.36 22.34 -10.52
N GLU A 18 -12.57 22.11 -11.58
CA GLU A 18 -12.94 22.40 -12.97
C GLU A 18 -13.76 21.28 -13.61
N ALA A 19 -14.04 20.19 -12.88
CA ALA A 19 -14.72 18.98 -13.36
C ALA A 19 -14.03 18.32 -14.57
N ASP A 20 -12.69 18.41 -14.62
CA ASP A 20 -11.85 17.75 -15.62
C ASP A 20 -11.36 16.39 -15.08
N GLU A 21 -12.16 15.35 -15.34
CA GLU A 21 -11.88 14.00 -14.84
C GLU A 21 -10.58 13.42 -15.40
N GLU A 22 -10.35 13.62 -16.71
CA GLU A 22 -9.19 13.06 -17.40
C GLU A 22 -7.90 13.57 -16.77
N ASN A 23 -7.76 14.90 -16.67
CA ASN A 23 -6.56 15.49 -16.07
C ASN A 23 -6.47 15.22 -14.57
N ALA A 24 -7.59 15.15 -13.85
CA ALA A 24 -7.58 14.75 -12.44
C ALA A 24 -7.06 13.32 -12.24
N ASN A 25 -7.45 12.37 -13.10
CA ASN A 25 -7.00 10.98 -13.06
C ASN A 25 -5.53 10.83 -13.50
N ILE A 26 -5.10 11.59 -14.51
CA ILE A 26 -3.67 11.70 -14.88
C ILE A 26 -2.85 12.14 -13.67
N LEU A 27 -3.28 13.19 -12.96
CA LEU A 27 -2.55 13.73 -11.82
C LEU A 27 -2.60 12.81 -10.60
N LEU A 28 -3.70 12.08 -10.38
CA LEU A 28 -3.77 10.98 -9.41
C LEU A 28 -2.72 9.90 -9.70
N SER A 29 -2.54 9.54 -10.98
CA SER A 29 -1.49 8.60 -11.36
C SER A 29 -0.10 9.17 -11.09
N VAL A 30 0.17 10.42 -11.49
CA VAL A 30 1.47 11.08 -11.29
C VAL A 30 1.83 11.24 -9.81
N GLU A 31 0.90 11.64 -8.94
CA GLU A 31 1.18 11.75 -7.50
C GLU A 31 1.52 10.38 -6.89
N ASN A 32 0.91 9.30 -7.37
CA ASN A 32 1.17 7.94 -6.88
C ASN A 32 2.49 7.38 -7.42
N ILE A 33 2.91 7.72 -8.64
CA ILE A 33 4.26 7.42 -9.13
C ILE A 33 5.29 8.12 -8.24
N ALA A 34 5.07 9.41 -7.95
CA ALA A 34 5.96 10.15 -7.06
C ALA A 34 6.00 9.57 -5.65
N GLU A 35 4.86 9.13 -5.12
CA GLU A 35 4.77 8.45 -3.82
C GLU A 35 5.50 7.11 -3.81
N ALA A 36 5.42 6.33 -4.90
CA ALA A 36 6.14 5.08 -5.02
C ALA A 36 7.67 5.29 -4.93
N ILE A 37 8.18 6.30 -5.65
CA ILE A 37 9.61 6.66 -5.62
C ILE A 37 10.03 7.19 -4.24
N ILE A 38 9.19 8.01 -3.59
CA ILE A 38 9.47 8.51 -2.24
C ILE A 38 9.62 7.35 -1.25
N ASN A 39 8.69 6.40 -1.27
CA ASN A 39 8.73 5.25 -0.37
C ASN A 39 9.87 4.28 -0.70
N GLU A 40 10.22 4.09 -1.98
CA GLU A 40 11.44 3.35 -2.33
C GLU A 40 12.69 3.99 -1.70
N LEU A 41 12.83 5.33 -1.79
CA LEU A 41 13.96 6.04 -1.19
C LEU A 41 13.96 5.93 0.35
N LYS A 42 12.79 6.04 0.98
CA LYS A 42 12.66 5.85 2.44
C LYS A 42 13.01 4.44 2.86
N MET A 43 12.64 3.42 2.09
CA MET A 43 13.08 2.03 2.33
C MET A 43 14.61 1.94 2.35
N TRP A 44 15.29 2.50 1.34
CA TRP A 44 16.76 2.46 1.30
C TRP A 44 17.41 3.20 2.48
N ILE A 45 16.83 4.33 2.91
CA ILE A 45 17.29 5.06 4.11
C ILE A 45 17.09 4.23 5.37
N ALA A 46 15.90 3.64 5.55
CA ALA A 46 15.60 2.78 6.70
C ALA A 46 16.52 1.56 6.77
N LEU A 47 16.86 0.95 5.63
CA LEU A 47 17.87 -0.12 5.58
C LEU A 47 19.25 0.35 6.03
N LYS A 48 19.69 1.55 5.61
CA LYS A 48 20.97 2.13 6.05
C LYS A 48 20.99 2.46 7.54
N GLU A 49 19.84 2.80 8.10
CA GLU A 49 19.65 3.09 9.52
C GLU A 49 19.35 1.83 10.35
N ASP A 50 19.43 0.64 9.75
CA ASP A 50 19.18 -0.65 10.40
C ASP A 50 17.74 -0.84 10.92
N LYS A 51 16.79 -0.09 10.37
CA LYS A 51 15.35 -0.14 10.66
C LYS A 51 14.61 -1.05 9.68
N VAL A 52 14.93 -2.34 9.70
CA VAL A 52 14.55 -3.28 8.64
C VAL A 52 13.02 -3.45 8.49
N ASN A 53 12.25 -3.48 9.59
CA ASN A 53 10.79 -3.55 9.54
C ASN A 53 10.14 -2.30 8.91
N GLU A 54 10.67 -1.12 9.25
CA GLU A 54 10.21 0.14 8.66
C GLU A 54 10.53 0.15 7.15
N ALA A 55 11.70 -0.36 6.78
CA ALA A 55 12.09 -0.50 5.38
C ALA A 55 11.10 -1.39 4.61
N TRP A 56 10.73 -2.55 5.16
CA TRP A 56 9.71 -3.41 4.54
C TRP A 56 8.39 -2.66 4.35
N ASP A 57 7.94 -1.92 5.35
CA ASP A 57 6.67 -1.19 5.28
C ASP A 57 6.70 -0.14 4.16
N TYR A 58 7.81 0.58 4.01
CA TYR A 58 8.00 1.50 2.89
C TYR A 58 8.05 0.79 1.53
N LEU A 59 8.65 -0.40 1.43
CA LEU A 59 8.60 -1.18 0.19
C LEU A 59 7.16 -1.53 -0.19
N VAL A 60 6.36 -2.00 0.77
CA VAL A 60 4.95 -2.36 0.53
C VAL A 60 4.12 -1.13 0.14
N ASP A 61 4.40 0.03 0.73
CA ASP A 61 3.78 1.30 0.34
C ASP A 61 4.18 1.71 -1.08
N ALA A 62 5.45 1.56 -1.45
CA ALA A 62 5.92 1.83 -2.80
C ALA A 62 5.22 0.95 -3.84
N GLN A 63 5.11 -0.36 -3.57
CA GLN A 63 4.41 -1.33 -4.41
C GLN A 63 2.90 -0.99 -4.52
N SER A 64 2.29 -0.52 -3.45
CA SER A 64 0.88 -0.13 -3.44
C SER A 64 0.61 1.17 -4.18
N ALA A 65 1.53 2.14 -4.09
CA ALA A 65 1.45 3.40 -4.80
C ALA A 65 1.60 3.18 -6.32
N ILE A 66 2.58 2.40 -6.79
CA ILE A 66 2.72 2.14 -8.23
C ILE A 66 1.53 1.35 -8.80
N ARG A 67 0.97 0.40 -8.04
CA ARG A 67 -0.27 -0.31 -8.44
C ARG A 67 -1.43 0.68 -8.58
N THR A 68 -1.57 1.61 -7.63
CA THR A 68 -2.59 2.65 -7.68
C THR A 68 -2.41 3.55 -8.90
N ALA A 69 -1.18 3.94 -9.22
CA ALA A 69 -0.90 4.74 -10.41
C ALA A 69 -1.32 4.03 -11.71
N LEU A 70 -0.95 2.75 -11.85
CA LEU A 70 -1.32 1.91 -13.00
C LEU A 70 -2.84 1.74 -13.14
N GLN A 71 -3.55 1.67 -12.01
CA GLN A 71 -5.02 1.58 -12.00
C GLN A 71 -5.70 2.94 -12.27
N ALA A 72 -5.06 4.04 -11.89
CA ALA A 72 -5.63 5.37 -12.00
C ALA A 72 -5.67 5.86 -13.45
N HIS A 73 -4.59 5.65 -14.22
CA HIS A 73 -4.52 6.14 -15.58
C HIS A 73 -3.43 5.46 -16.43
N GLU A 74 -3.63 5.37 -17.75
CA GLU A 74 -2.67 4.76 -18.69
C GLU A 74 -1.33 5.48 -18.80
N ILE A 75 -1.24 6.73 -18.30
CA ILE A 75 0.01 7.50 -18.27
C ILE A 75 1.10 6.77 -17.49
N ALA A 76 0.74 5.99 -16.46
CA ALA A 76 1.70 5.16 -15.73
C ALA A 76 2.34 4.10 -16.62
N LEU A 77 1.59 3.50 -17.55
CA LEU A 77 2.13 2.55 -18.52
C LEU A 77 3.13 3.23 -19.47
N LYS A 78 2.78 4.41 -19.98
CA LYS A 78 3.65 5.25 -20.83
C LYS A 78 4.96 5.63 -20.13
N LEU A 79 4.95 5.74 -18.80
CA LEU A 79 6.10 6.03 -17.96
C LEU A 79 6.81 4.76 -17.43
N ASN A 80 6.58 3.60 -18.04
CA ASN A 80 7.16 2.31 -17.66
C ASN A 80 6.83 1.86 -16.22
N GLY A 81 5.60 2.11 -15.77
CA GLY A 81 5.13 1.76 -14.44
C GLY A 81 5.16 0.25 -14.17
N GLU A 82 4.94 -0.60 -15.18
CA GLU A 82 5.06 -2.06 -15.04
C GLU A 82 6.50 -2.50 -14.80
N GLY A 83 7.46 -1.95 -15.56
CA GLY A 83 8.88 -2.20 -15.33
C GLY A 83 9.31 -1.75 -13.94
N TYR A 84 8.79 -0.60 -13.47
CA TYR A 84 9.04 -0.12 -12.12
C TYR A 84 8.40 -1.00 -11.04
N ALA A 85 7.18 -1.48 -11.24
CA ALA A 85 6.54 -2.44 -10.34
C ALA A 85 7.33 -3.75 -10.26
N ASN A 86 7.83 -4.25 -11.40
CA ASN A 86 8.69 -5.42 -11.43
C ASN A 86 10.03 -5.19 -10.70
N LYS A 87 10.65 -4.01 -10.85
CA LYS A 87 11.83 -3.64 -10.06
C LYS A 87 11.55 -3.74 -8.55
N LEU A 88 10.44 -3.17 -8.06
CA LEU A 88 10.07 -3.25 -6.64
C LEU A 88 9.79 -4.70 -6.19
N HIS A 89 9.24 -5.53 -7.07
CA HIS A 89 9.08 -6.96 -6.81
C HIS A 89 10.43 -7.68 -6.67
N LEU A 90 11.40 -7.38 -7.54
CA LEU A 90 12.75 -7.95 -7.43
C LEU A 90 13.47 -7.49 -6.17
N ILE A 91 13.32 -6.22 -5.78
CA ILE A 91 13.84 -5.71 -4.50
C ILE A 91 13.29 -6.53 -3.32
N GLU A 92 11.98 -6.79 -3.30
CA GLU A 92 11.37 -7.64 -2.25
C GLU A 92 12.05 -9.01 -2.17
N LYS A 93 12.29 -9.66 -3.31
CA LYS A 93 12.84 -11.02 -3.36
C LYS A 93 14.34 -11.11 -3.10
N LEU A 94 15.09 -10.06 -3.44
CA LEU A 94 16.55 -10.07 -3.36
C LEU A 94 17.08 -9.46 -2.06
N ILE A 95 16.36 -8.50 -1.48
CA ILE A 95 16.84 -7.72 -0.33
C ILE A 95 16.24 -8.25 0.98
N PHE A 96 15.00 -8.74 0.97
CA PHE A 96 14.30 -9.15 2.17
C PHE A 96 14.16 -10.68 2.24
N PRO A 97 14.27 -11.28 3.44
CA PRO A 97 14.05 -12.71 3.59
C PRO A 97 12.57 -13.08 3.37
N PRO A 98 12.26 -14.35 3.07
CA PRO A 98 10.88 -14.82 2.95
C PRO A 98 10.06 -14.53 4.22
N GLN A 99 8.84 -14.01 4.03
CA GLN A 99 7.93 -13.64 5.11
C GLN A 99 6.79 -14.65 5.23
N ILE A 100 6.22 -14.77 6.44
CA ILE A 100 4.93 -15.44 6.67
C ILE A 100 3.87 -14.36 6.70
N PHE A 101 2.84 -14.51 5.86
CA PHE A 101 1.75 -13.55 5.76
C PHE A 101 0.45 -14.09 6.32
N PHE A 102 -0.37 -13.16 6.78
CA PHE A 102 -1.70 -13.42 7.29
C PHE A 102 -2.73 -12.63 6.49
N SER A 103 -3.88 -13.25 6.22
CA SER A 103 -5.03 -12.57 5.63
C SER A 103 -6.26 -12.82 6.49
N PRO A 104 -6.96 -11.77 6.94
CA PRO A 104 -8.24 -11.93 7.61
C PRO A 104 -9.35 -12.21 6.58
N GLY A 105 -10.24 -13.13 6.93
CA GLY A 105 -11.49 -13.38 6.23
C GLY A 105 -12.64 -12.75 6.99
N PHE A 106 -13.45 -11.93 6.32
CA PHE A 106 -14.61 -11.25 6.92
C PHE A 106 -15.91 -11.63 6.22
N VAL A 107 -16.99 -11.73 7.00
CA VAL A 107 -18.36 -11.64 6.47
C VAL A 107 -18.75 -10.17 6.49
N ILE A 108 -18.88 -9.57 5.31
CA ILE A 108 -19.23 -8.15 5.19
C ILE A 108 -20.74 -8.03 5.24
N GLU A 109 -21.25 -7.30 6.23
CA GLU A 109 -22.68 -7.06 6.40
C GLU A 109 -23.10 -5.76 5.72
N GLU A 110 -22.27 -4.72 5.79
CA GLU A 110 -22.55 -3.42 5.20
C GLU A 110 -21.27 -2.78 4.64
N ALA A 111 -21.38 -2.18 3.45
CA ALA A 111 -20.29 -1.43 2.85
C ALA A 111 -20.80 -0.24 2.02
N LYS A 112 -19.99 0.81 1.95
CA LYS A 112 -20.26 2.03 1.19
C LYS A 112 -19.21 2.26 0.11
N CYS A 113 -19.62 2.89 -0.98
CA CYS A 113 -18.70 3.38 -2.00
C CYS A 113 -17.95 4.62 -1.50
N SER A 114 -16.62 4.68 -1.69
CA SER A 114 -15.84 5.88 -1.33
C SER A 114 -16.07 7.09 -2.24
N ILE A 115 -16.64 6.88 -3.43
CA ILE A 115 -16.89 7.96 -4.41
C ILE A 115 -18.24 8.63 -4.16
N CYS A 116 -19.32 7.87 -4.04
CA CYS A 116 -20.68 8.42 -3.89
C CYS A 116 -21.31 8.23 -2.51
N GLY A 117 -20.69 7.47 -1.60
CA GLY A 117 -21.20 7.24 -0.24
C GLY A 117 -22.42 6.33 -0.13
N LYS A 118 -23.03 5.92 -1.26
CA LYS A 118 -24.16 4.97 -1.30
C LYS A 118 -23.74 3.57 -0.84
N ASN A 119 -24.72 2.72 -0.56
CA ASN A 119 -24.48 1.28 -0.40
C ASN A 119 -23.74 0.77 -1.64
N TYR A 120 -22.66 0.02 -1.42
CA TYR A 120 -21.81 -0.45 -2.49
C TYR A 120 -22.57 -1.35 -3.47
N GLU A 121 -23.54 -2.13 -2.99
CA GLU A 121 -24.37 -3.02 -3.82
C GLU A 121 -25.33 -2.27 -4.76
N GLU A 122 -25.55 -0.97 -4.51
CA GLU A 122 -26.50 -0.12 -5.24
C GLU A 122 -25.77 0.93 -6.10
N CYS A 123 -24.45 0.87 -6.21
CA CYS A 123 -23.64 1.85 -6.93
C CYS A 123 -22.98 1.26 -8.18
N GLU A 124 -22.73 2.10 -9.19
CA GLU A 124 -22.07 1.70 -10.44
C GLU A 124 -20.53 1.87 -10.41
N HIS A 125 -19.98 2.34 -9.29
CA HIS A 125 -18.54 2.56 -9.15
C HIS A 125 -17.78 1.25 -8.91
N ILE A 126 -16.73 1.03 -9.71
CA ILE A 126 -15.95 -0.20 -9.69
C ILE A 126 -14.73 0.00 -8.76
N VAL A 127 -14.56 -0.87 -7.77
CA VAL A 127 -13.39 -0.83 -6.87
C VAL A 127 -12.10 -0.94 -7.69
N GLY A 128 -11.14 -0.08 -7.38
CA GLY A 128 -9.87 -0.02 -8.09
C GLY A 128 -9.91 0.77 -9.41
N LYS A 129 -11.03 1.43 -9.75
CA LYS A 129 -11.04 2.47 -10.79
C LYS A 129 -10.94 3.88 -10.18
N ALA A 130 -10.35 4.80 -10.94
CA ALA A 130 -10.33 6.21 -10.60
C ALA A 130 -11.58 6.94 -11.14
N TYR A 131 -12.07 7.89 -10.35
CA TYR A 131 -13.18 8.78 -10.66
C TYR A 131 -12.83 10.16 -10.10
N MET A 132 -12.81 11.20 -10.94
CA MET A 132 -12.45 12.57 -10.56
C MET A 132 -11.24 12.66 -9.61
N GLY A 133 -10.11 12.09 -10.01
CA GLY A 133 -8.86 12.16 -9.23
C GLY A 133 -8.88 11.39 -7.90
N LYS A 134 -9.84 10.48 -7.71
CA LYS A 134 -9.96 9.63 -6.51
C LYS A 134 -10.16 8.16 -6.90
N MET A 135 -9.50 7.26 -6.18
CA MET A 135 -9.75 5.83 -6.32
C MET A 135 -11.05 5.41 -5.64
N CYS A 136 -11.80 4.53 -6.30
CA CYS A 136 -12.95 3.88 -5.69
C CYS A 136 -12.50 2.73 -4.78
N TYR A 137 -12.93 2.82 -3.52
CA TYR A 137 -12.75 1.82 -2.49
C TYR A 137 -14.11 1.41 -1.93
N ARG A 138 -14.17 0.19 -1.45
CA ARG A 138 -15.29 -0.32 -0.66
C ARG A 138 -14.98 -0.08 0.81
N ILE A 139 -15.69 0.88 1.41
CA ILE A 139 -15.60 1.21 2.82
C ILE A 139 -16.48 0.24 3.59
N ILE A 140 -15.88 -0.73 4.27
CA ILE A 140 -16.61 -1.69 5.09
C ILE A 140 -17.03 -0.98 6.39
N THR A 141 -18.33 -0.80 6.61
CA THR A 141 -18.87 -0.15 7.81
C THR A 141 -19.29 -1.15 8.87
N LYS A 142 -19.61 -2.38 8.46
CA LYS A 142 -20.00 -3.46 9.37
C LYS A 142 -19.54 -4.81 8.83
N CYS A 143 -18.83 -5.57 9.65
CA CYS A 143 -18.39 -6.92 9.30
C CYS A 143 -18.17 -7.77 10.54
N LYS A 144 -18.10 -9.08 10.34
CA LYS A 144 -17.70 -10.06 11.35
C LYS A 144 -16.44 -10.77 10.90
N LEU A 145 -15.44 -10.85 11.77
CA LEU A 145 -14.26 -11.67 11.56
C LEU A 145 -14.69 -13.15 11.51
N LYS A 146 -14.28 -13.85 10.46
CA LYS A 146 -14.54 -15.27 10.28
C LYS A 146 -13.29 -16.10 10.59
N GLU A 147 -12.16 -15.68 10.04
CA GLU A 147 -10.90 -16.42 10.13
C GLU A 147 -9.69 -15.51 9.95
N ILE A 148 -8.53 -16.03 10.32
CA ILE A 148 -7.22 -15.50 9.94
C ILE A 148 -6.46 -16.69 9.34
N SER A 149 -6.06 -16.54 8.08
CA SER A 149 -5.42 -17.61 7.31
C SER A 149 -3.96 -17.25 7.02
N VAL A 150 -3.07 -18.24 7.10
CA VAL A 150 -1.68 -18.11 6.62
C VAL A 150 -1.68 -18.24 5.11
N VAL A 151 -1.13 -17.27 4.40
CA VAL A 151 -1.20 -17.19 2.93
C VAL A 151 0.15 -16.89 2.30
N ALA A 152 0.35 -17.35 1.06
CA ALA A 152 1.55 -17.03 0.29
C ALA A 152 1.49 -15.62 -0.34
N SER A 153 0.29 -15.12 -0.65
CA SER A 153 0.08 -13.84 -1.32
C SER A 153 -1.06 -13.06 -0.64
N PRO A 154 -0.76 -12.22 0.37
CA PRO A 154 -1.78 -11.43 1.05
C PRO A 154 -2.18 -10.20 0.22
N GLY A 155 -3.40 -9.69 0.45
CA GLY A 155 -3.80 -8.38 -0.09
C GLY A 155 -3.00 -7.21 0.51
N ASN A 156 -2.48 -7.36 1.73
CA ASN A 156 -1.59 -6.42 2.38
C ASN A 156 -0.36 -7.14 2.94
N LYS A 157 0.81 -6.93 2.32
CA LYS A 157 2.09 -7.53 2.74
C LYS A 157 2.65 -6.97 4.05
N LYS A 158 2.03 -5.94 4.65
CA LYS A 158 2.34 -5.53 6.02
C LYS A 158 1.78 -6.50 7.05
N ALA A 159 0.72 -7.25 6.72
CA ALA A 159 0.15 -8.29 7.58
C ALA A 159 1.04 -9.54 7.57
N ARG A 160 2.11 -9.49 8.37
CA ARG A 160 3.16 -10.50 8.44
C ARG A 160 3.54 -10.82 9.89
N ALA A 161 4.27 -11.92 10.08
CA ALA A 161 4.91 -12.19 11.36
C ALA A 161 6.03 -11.16 11.62
N LEU A 162 5.95 -10.43 12.73
CA LEU A 162 6.99 -9.49 13.14
C LEU A 162 7.98 -10.14 14.10
N THR A 163 7.51 -11.03 14.97
CA THR A 163 8.34 -11.70 15.97
C THR A 163 7.93 -13.16 16.11
N PHE A 164 8.84 -13.98 16.63
CA PHE A 164 8.54 -15.33 17.09
C PHE A 164 9.29 -15.61 18.39
N THR A 165 8.77 -16.54 19.19
CA THR A 165 9.37 -16.94 20.46
C THR A 165 9.69 -18.41 20.43
N ASP A 166 10.93 -18.75 20.81
CA ASP A 166 11.41 -20.12 20.97
C ASP A 166 12.00 -20.27 22.38
N GLY A 167 11.37 -21.10 23.21
CA GLY A 167 11.61 -21.14 24.66
C GLY A 167 11.37 -19.77 25.31
N ASN A 168 12.43 -19.19 25.90
CA ASN A 168 12.39 -17.88 26.56
C ASN A 168 12.98 -16.75 25.70
N ILE A 169 13.31 -17.01 24.44
CA ILE A 169 13.96 -16.04 23.55
C ILE A 169 12.95 -15.57 22.51
N THR A 170 12.62 -14.27 22.54
CA THR A 170 11.85 -13.63 21.47
C THR A 170 12.81 -13.02 20.44
N ARG A 171 12.54 -13.26 19.16
CA ARG A 171 13.33 -12.74 18.04
C ARG A 171 12.46 -11.96 17.09
N ASP A 172 13.07 -10.95 16.47
CA ASP A 172 12.52 -10.32 15.27
C ASP A 172 12.55 -11.33 14.12
N TYR A 173 11.41 -11.49 13.43
CA TYR A 173 11.25 -12.50 12.39
C TYR A 173 12.15 -12.21 11.18
N MET A 174 12.31 -10.94 10.82
CA MET A 174 13.03 -10.52 9.62
C MET A 174 14.55 -10.59 9.79
N THR A 175 15.05 -10.23 10.97
CA THR A 175 16.49 -10.09 11.26
C THR A 175 17.05 -11.20 12.13
N TRP A 176 16.19 -12.02 12.76
CA TRP A 176 16.54 -13.06 13.74
C TRP A 176 17.23 -12.55 15.02
N ARG A 177 17.32 -11.23 15.19
CA ARG A 177 17.91 -10.60 16.38
C ARG A 177 17.01 -10.80 17.59
N ILE A 178 17.63 -10.97 18.75
CA ILE A 178 16.92 -11.12 20.02
C ILE A 178 16.35 -9.76 20.42
N ILE A 179 15.06 -9.74 20.76
CA ILE A 179 14.37 -8.57 21.29
C ILE A 179 14.48 -8.62 22.81
N LYS A 180 15.07 -7.59 23.42
CA LYS A 180 15.20 -7.50 24.88
C LYS A 180 13.86 -7.09 25.51
N ASP A 181 13.59 -7.55 26.73
CA ASP A 181 12.31 -7.36 27.42
C ASP A 181 11.87 -5.89 27.58
N GLU A 182 12.82 -4.94 27.61
CA GLU A 182 12.55 -3.50 27.72
C GLU A 182 11.88 -2.88 26.48
N GLU A 183 11.90 -3.57 25.32
CA GLU A 183 11.31 -3.10 24.06
C GLU A 183 9.92 -3.70 23.79
N LYS A 184 9.42 -4.60 24.64
CA LYS A 184 8.14 -5.32 24.46
C LYS A 184 6.88 -4.43 24.47
N GLY A 185 7.00 -3.14 24.78
CA GLY A 185 5.88 -2.20 24.91
C GLY A 185 5.79 -1.07 23.87
N LYS A 186 6.56 -1.11 22.77
CA LYS A 186 6.61 -0.01 21.78
C LYS A 186 6.19 -0.34 20.35
N ASN A 187 5.64 -1.54 20.11
CA ASN A 187 5.13 -1.93 18.78
C ASN A 187 3.61 -1.77 18.69
#